data_AF-A0A3M5ESR9-F1
#
_entry.id   AF-A0A3M5ESR9-F1
#
_cell.length_a   1.000
_cell.length_b   1.000
_cell.length_c   1.000
_cell.angle_alpha   90.00
_cell.angle_beta   90.00
_cell.angle_gamma   90.00
#
_symmetry.space_group_name_H-M   'P 1'
#
loop_
_entity.id
_entity.type
_entity.pdbx_description
1 polymer ?
#
loop_
_entity_poly.entity_id
_entity_poly.type
_entity_poly.pdbx_seq_one_letter_code
_entity_poly.pdbx_strand_id
1 'polypeptide(L)'
;GEMRLAGSEAVLPPERVAVPWDAAAADWFGAGTGWGYVERMPQRPAALDASLLPHAEDLLSLAGFAWARGEGVEAEQALPVYLRDNVATPKKAP
;
A
#
# COMPACT_ATOMS: atom_id res chain seq x y z
N GLY A 1 -10.88 15.40 -0.80
CA GLY A 1 -9.42 15.52 -0.92
C GLY A 1 -8.90 14.34 -1.69
N GLU A 2 -7.71 14.43 -2.28
CA GLU A 2 -7.08 13.31 -2.98
C GLU A 2 -6.20 12.52 -2.00
N MET A 3 -6.36 11.19 -1.94
CA MET A 3 -5.42 10.32 -1.23
C MET A 3 -4.13 10.24 -2.03
N ARG A 4 -2.99 10.50 -1.38
CA ARG A 4 -1.67 10.44 -2.01
C ARG A 4 -0.75 9.49 -1.27
N LEU A 5 0.10 8.81 -2.03
CA LEU A 5 1.13 7.94 -1.48
C LEU A 5 2.09 8.76 -0.61
N ALA A 6 2.36 8.26 0.59
CA ALA A 6 3.42 8.75 1.47
C ALA A 6 4.51 7.67 1.58
N GLY A 7 5.71 7.95 1.09
CA GLY A 7 6.78 6.96 0.98
C GLY A 7 6.69 6.12 -0.30
N SER A 8 7.00 4.82 -0.19
CA SER A 8 7.01 3.87 -1.31
C SER A 8 6.19 2.61 -0.96
N GLU A 9 5.54 2.02 -1.96
CA GLU A 9 4.84 0.73 -1.81
C GLU A 9 5.83 -0.44 -1.76
N ALA A 10 5.50 -1.49 -0.99
CA ALA A 10 6.37 -2.66 -0.84
C ALA A 10 5.60 -3.94 -0.47
N VAL A 11 6.17 -5.10 -0.80
CA VAL A 11 5.75 -6.40 -0.24
C VAL A 11 6.72 -6.78 0.87
N LEU A 12 6.24 -6.82 2.11
CA LEU A 12 7.05 -7.06 3.31
C LEU A 12 6.45 -8.14 4.20
N PRO A 13 7.27 -8.84 5.01
CA PRO A 13 6.77 -9.53 6.20
C PRO A 13 6.07 -8.55 7.15
N PRO A 14 4.97 -8.94 7.83
CA PRO A 14 4.27 -8.10 8.80
C PRO A 14 5.21 -7.47 9.84
N GLU A 15 6.25 -8.18 10.26
CA GLU A 15 7.22 -7.74 11.28
C GLU A 15 8.08 -6.55 10.83
N ARG A 16 8.06 -6.22 9.54
CA ARG A 16 8.91 -5.17 8.94
C ARG A 16 8.12 -3.97 8.41
N VAL A 17 6.80 -3.96 8.56
CA VAL A 17 6.00 -2.80 8.13
C VAL A 17 6.27 -1.62 9.06
N ALA A 18 6.25 -0.41 8.48
CA ALA A 18 6.38 0.84 9.20
C ALA A 18 5.48 1.90 8.54
N VAL A 19 5.07 2.90 9.31
CA VAL A 19 4.33 4.06 8.79
C VAL A 19 5.29 5.25 8.60
N PRO A 20 5.02 6.15 7.64
CA PRO A 20 5.90 7.29 7.35
C PRO A 20 5.75 8.46 8.34
N TRP A 21 4.93 8.30 9.39
CA TRP A 21 4.67 9.31 10.42
C TRP A 21 5.02 8.79 11.81
N ASP A 22 5.01 9.65 12.82
CA ASP A 22 5.09 9.19 14.21
C ASP A 22 3.80 8.46 14.60
N ALA A 23 3.86 7.14 14.72
CA ALA A 23 2.69 6.31 14.98
C ALA A 23 2.04 6.54 16.34
N ALA A 24 2.76 7.13 17.31
CA ALA A 24 2.20 7.44 18.62
C ALA A 24 1.46 8.78 18.65
N ALA A 25 1.81 9.70 17.75
CA ALA A 25 1.27 11.06 17.70
C ALA A 25 0.27 11.29 16.57
N ALA A 26 0.37 10.52 15.48
CA ALA A 26 -0.52 10.64 14.33
C ALA A 26 -1.83 9.88 14.55
N ASP A 27 -2.94 10.45 14.07
CA ASP A 27 -4.19 9.72 13.89
C ASP A 27 -4.18 9.04 12.52
N TRP A 28 -4.15 7.70 12.52
CA TRP A 28 -4.07 6.91 11.31
C TRP A 28 -4.89 5.62 11.43
N PHE A 29 -5.34 5.12 10.28
CA PHE A 29 -6.27 4.00 10.17
C PHE A 29 -5.67 2.85 9.37
N GLY A 30 -5.93 1.61 9.79
CA GLY A 30 -5.52 0.41 9.07
C GLY A 30 -6.64 -0.15 8.18
N ALA A 31 -6.49 -0.09 6.86
CA ALA A 31 -7.47 -0.67 5.92
C ALA A 31 -6.90 -1.87 5.17
N GLY A 32 -7.69 -2.94 5.04
CA GLY A 32 -7.44 -4.05 4.13
C GLY A 32 -7.01 -5.36 4.79
N THR A 33 -7.10 -6.45 4.02
CA THR A 33 -6.90 -7.83 4.52
C THR A 33 -5.53 -8.10 5.14
N GLY A 34 -4.51 -7.30 4.81
CA GLY A 34 -3.19 -7.38 5.46
C GLY A 34 -3.23 -7.16 6.98
N TRP A 35 -4.22 -6.42 7.49
CA TRP A 35 -4.40 -6.21 8.94
C TRP A 35 -4.87 -7.45 9.70
N GLY A 36 -5.22 -8.55 9.01
CA GLY A 36 -5.36 -9.86 9.65
C GLY A 36 -4.06 -10.34 10.33
N TYR A 37 -2.91 -9.76 9.99
CA TYR A 37 -1.62 -10.02 10.62
C TYR A 37 -1.22 -8.99 11.69
N VAL A 38 -2.14 -8.15 12.18
CA VAL A 38 -1.82 -7.02 13.08
C VAL A 38 -0.99 -7.40 14.31
N GLU A 39 -1.24 -8.57 14.91
CA GLU A 39 -0.50 -9.04 16.09
C GLU A 39 0.99 -9.34 15.82
N ARG A 40 1.39 -9.42 14.55
CA ARG A 40 2.78 -9.60 14.11
C ARG A 40 3.45 -8.28 13.69
N MET A 41 2.70 -7.18 13.63
CA MET A 41 3.21 -5.89 13.16
C MET A 41 3.85 -5.11 14.30
N PRO A 42 4.89 -4.30 14.05
CA PRO A 42 5.55 -3.50 15.10
C PRO A 42 4.66 -2.40 15.69
N GLN A 43 3.66 -1.94 14.93
CA GLN A 43 2.80 -0.82 15.28
C GLN A 43 1.36 -1.11 14.85
N ARG A 44 0.39 -0.64 15.65
CA ARG A 44 -1.04 -0.83 15.44
C ARG A 44 -1.77 0.52 15.49
N PRO A 45 -2.68 0.81 14.55
CA PRO A 45 -3.50 2.02 14.59
C PRO A 45 -4.56 1.95 15.69
N ALA A 46 -5.15 3.09 16.05
CA ALA A 46 -6.27 3.15 16.99
C ALA A 46 -7.50 2.39 16.48
N ALA A 47 -7.72 2.40 15.16
CA ALA A 47 -8.79 1.66 14.49
C ALA A 47 -8.29 1.01 13.20
N LEU A 48 -8.90 -0.12 12.86
CA LEU A 48 -8.63 -0.84 11.61
C LEU A 48 -9.88 -1.57 11.13
N ASP A 49 -9.93 -1.84 9.84
CA ASP A 49 -10.88 -2.76 9.21
C ASP A 49 -10.13 -3.69 8.26
N ALA A 50 -9.97 -4.94 8.71
CA ALA A 50 -9.30 -5.99 7.96
C ALA A 50 -10.18 -6.63 6.86
N SER A 51 -11.42 -6.19 6.69
CA SER A 51 -12.34 -6.70 5.66
C SER A 51 -12.45 -5.81 4.43
N LEU A 52 -11.94 -4.56 4.50
CA LEU A 52 -11.95 -3.62 3.39
C LEU A 52 -11.25 -4.19 2.15
N LEU A 53 -11.87 -3.97 0.99
CA LEU A 53 -11.35 -4.33 -0.33
C LEU A 53 -11.36 -3.09 -1.23
N PRO A 54 -10.52 -3.07 -2.29
CA PRO A 54 -10.60 -2.02 -3.30
C PRO A 54 -11.99 -1.97 -3.94
N HIS A 55 -12.57 -0.78 -4.05
CA HIS A 55 -13.86 -0.56 -4.68
C HIS A 55 -13.74 0.37 -5.89
N ALA A 56 -14.54 0.13 -6.93
CA ALA A 56 -14.46 0.87 -8.19
C ALA A 56 -14.83 2.37 -8.03
N GLU A 57 -15.67 2.70 -7.06
CA GLU A 57 -16.05 4.09 -6.75
C GLU A 57 -14.85 4.92 -6.24
N ASP A 58 -14.03 4.34 -5.37
CA ASP A 58 -12.83 4.99 -4.85
C ASP A 58 -11.75 5.08 -5.94
N LEU A 59 -11.61 4.03 -6.76
CA LEU A 59 -10.75 4.04 -7.94
C LEU A 59 -11.14 5.17 -8.91
N LEU A 60 -12.44 5.32 -9.19
CA LEU A 60 -12.95 6.38 -10.07
C LEU A 60 -12.67 7.77 -9.49
N SER A 61 -12.80 7.94 -8.17
CA SER A 61 -12.48 9.18 -7.49
C SER A 61 -11.00 9.57 -7.66
N LEU A 62 -10.08 8.61 -7.48
CA LEU A 62 -8.64 8.82 -7.73
C LEU A 62 -8.35 9.11 -9.21
N ALA A 63 -8.97 8.36 -10.12
CA ALA A 63 -8.82 8.56 -11.55
C ALA A 63 -9.28 9.96 -11.98
N GLY A 64 -10.31 10.53 -11.35
CA GLY A 64 -10.75 11.91 -11.60
C GLY A 64 -9.67 12.95 -11.34
N PHE A 65 -8.89 12.80 -10.26
CA PHE A 65 -7.75 13.68 -9.97
C PHE A 65 -6.61 13.49 -10.97
N ALA A 66 -6.27 12.24 -11.29
CA ALA A 66 -5.23 11.92 -12.28
C ALA A 66 -5.60 12.43 -13.69
N TRP A 67 -6.86 12.29 -14.08
CA TRP A 67 -7.39 12.81 -15.34
C TRP A 67 -7.30 14.33 -15.43
N ALA A 68 -7.69 15.04 -14.37
CA ALA A 68 -7.57 16.50 -14.32
C ALA A 68 -6.12 17.00 -14.42
N ARG A 69 -5.14 16.16 -14.06
CA ARG A 69 -3.70 16.43 -14.24
C ARG A 69 -3.13 15.96 -15.57
N GLY A 70 -3.91 15.29 -16.42
CA GLY A 70 -3.46 14.77 -17.71
C GLY A 70 -2.53 13.55 -17.60
N GLU A 71 -2.66 12.74 -16.54
CA GLU A 71 -1.79 11.58 -16.27
C GLU A 71 -2.20 10.30 -17.05
N GLY A 72 -3.05 10.44 -18.07
CA GLY A 72 -3.43 9.34 -18.95
C GLY A 72 -2.23 8.81 -19.74
N VAL A 73 -2.24 7.51 -20.00
CA VAL A 73 -1.22 6.82 -20.81
C VAL A 73 -1.86 6.14 -22.01
N GLU A 74 -1.07 5.84 -23.04
CA GLU A 74 -1.54 5.03 -24.16
C GLU A 74 -1.90 3.62 -23.67
N ALA A 75 -2.86 2.98 -24.33
CA ALA A 75 -3.40 1.70 -23.86
C ALA A 75 -2.32 0.60 -23.73
N GLU A 76 -1.31 0.61 -24.60
CA GLU A 76 -0.20 -0.35 -24.57
C GLU A 76 0.77 -0.15 -23.40
N GLN A 77 0.73 1.01 -22.74
CA GLN A 77 1.58 1.35 -21.59
C GLN A 77 0.93 0.96 -20.25
N ALA A 78 -0.32 0.48 -20.25
CA ALA A 78 -1.03 0.06 -19.04
C ALA A 78 -0.48 -1.29 -18.54
N LEU A 79 0.57 -1.23 -17.71
CA LEU A 79 1.25 -2.39 -17.15
C LEU A 79 0.93 -2.59 -15.65
N PRO A 80 0.98 -3.83 -15.13
CA PRO A 80 0.80 -4.08 -13.71
C PRO A 80 2.00 -3.59 -12.89
N VAL A 81 1.74 -3.21 -11.64
CA VAL A 81 2.80 -2.90 -10.67
C VAL A 81 3.50 -4.19 -10.20
N TYR A 82 4.83 -4.16 -10.14
CA TYR A 82 5.65 -5.26 -9.62
C TYR A 82 6.45 -4.78 -8.40
N LEU A 83 6.09 -5.27 -7.21
CA LEU A 83 6.61 -4.78 -5.92
C LEU A 83 7.65 -5.70 -5.26
N ARG A 84 8.10 -6.77 -5.93
CA ARG A 84 9.04 -7.75 -5.36
C ARG A 84 10.46 -7.47 -5.82
N ASP A 85 11.19 -6.68 -5.04
CA ASP A 85 12.56 -6.29 -5.41
C ASP A 85 13.59 -7.41 -5.22
N ASN A 86 13.31 -8.43 -4.39
CA ASN A 86 14.29 -9.46 -3.99
C ASN A 86 13.86 -10.90 -4.32
N VAL A 87 13.67 -11.21 -5.61
CA VAL A 87 13.25 -12.55 -6.06
C VAL A 87 14.36 -13.61 -6.07
N ALA A 88 15.64 -13.22 -5.98
CA ALA A 88 16.76 -14.16 -6.03
C ALA A 88 17.66 -14.01 -4.78
N THR A 89 17.48 -14.89 -3.80
CA THR A 89 18.59 -15.22 -2.89
C THR A 89 19.27 -16.46 -3.47
N PRO A 90 20.49 -16.37 -4.03
CA PRO A 90 21.21 -17.57 -4.43
C PRO A 90 21.37 -18.48 -3.21
N LYS A 91 21.07 -19.78 -3.36
CA LYS A 91 21.39 -20.78 -2.33
C LYS A 91 22.88 -20.64 -2.00
N LYS A 92 23.22 -20.42 -0.73
CA LYS A 92 24.60 -20.61 -0.28
C LYS A 92 24.98 -22.05 -0.61
N ALA A 93 26.06 -22.22 -1.39
CA ALA A 93 26.69 -23.51 -1.57
C ALA A 93 27.09 -24.08 -0.19
N PRO A 94 27.05 -25.40 0.00
CA PRO A 94 27.36 -26.05 1.27
C PRO A 94 28.76 -25.71 1.80
#